data_AF-A0A5C7KSD6-F1
#
_entry.id   AF-A0A5C7KSD6-F1
#
_cell.length_a   1.000
_cell.length_b   1.000
_cell.length_c   1.000
_cell.angle_alpha   90.00
_cell.angle_beta   90.00
_cell.angle_gamma   90.00
#
_symmetry.space_group_name_H-M   'P 1'
#
loop_
_entity.id
_entity.type
_entity.pdbx_description
1 polymer ?
#
loop_
_entity_poly.entity_id
_entity_poly.type
_entity_poly.pdbx_seq_one_letter_code
_entity_poly.pdbx_strand_id
1 'polypeptide(L)'
;MKKYQWIMVLAAIAIINAAYLSYKAYFFRYVDPMGLSSFCDFSSTASCSEVLRHPLSQVFGVSFPWVALAVYPILFGLAWFGYKRQSFTQAKALAALAFLGMGFNGFIIYREILFIKAYCLLCLLCTVIIVSIFILSVQLLQAEKLLMNQNKSVG
;
A
#
# COMPACT_ATOMS: atom_id res chain seq x y z
N MET A 1 -15.67 -14.66 -3.17
CA MET A 1 -15.79 -13.97 -4.47
C MET A 1 -15.68 -12.44 -4.35
N LYS A 2 -16.71 -11.71 -3.86
CA LYS A 2 -16.71 -10.21 -3.83
C LYS A 2 -15.51 -9.57 -3.13
N LYS A 3 -15.01 -10.17 -2.04
CA LYS A 3 -13.85 -9.66 -1.28
C LYS A 3 -12.57 -9.56 -2.13
N TYR A 4 -12.25 -10.60 -2.92
CA TYR A 4 -11.09 -10.57 -3.81
C TYR A 4 -11.21 -9.48 -4.87
N GLN A 5 -12.41 -9.24 -5.43
CA GLN A 5 -12.66 -8.15 -6.37
C GLN A 5 -12.39 -6.78 -5.78
N TRP A 6 -12.87 -6.53 -4.55
CA TRP A 6 -12.57 -5.29 -3.83
C TRP A 6 -11.07 -5.11 -3.58
N ILE A 7 -10.36 -6.17 -3.19
CA ILE A 7 -8.91 -6.09 -2.99
C ILE A 7 -8.19 -5.76 -4.31
N MET A 8 -8.61 -6.35 -5.43
CA MET A 8 -8.03 -6.03 -6.74
C MET A 8 -8.27 -4.57 -7.14
N VAL A 9 -9.48 -4.04 -6.94
CA VAL A 9 -9.80 -2.63 -7.23
C VAL A 9 -8.96 -1.70 -6.36
N LEU A 10 -8.91 -1.97 -5.05
CA LEU A 10 -8.10 -1.20 -4.11
C LEU A 10 -6.60 -1.23 -4.46
N ALA A 11 -6.07 -2.41 -4.81
CA ALA A 11 -4.68 -2.56 -5.23
C ALA A 11 -4.41 -1.82 -6.54
N ALA A 12 -5.32 -1.85 -7.52
CA ALA A 12 -5.16 -1.10 -8.77
C ALA A 12 -5.10 0.41 -8.54
N ILE A 13 -5.97 0.96 -7.68
CA ILE A 13 -5.94 2.38 -7.29
C ILE A 13 -4.61 2.71 -6.63
N ALA A 14 -4.13 1.85 -5.72
CA ALA A 14 -2.86 2.04 -5.04
C ALA A 14 -1.65 1.96 -5.98
N ILE A 15 -1.69 1.11 -7.02
CA ILE A 15 -0.64 1.05 -8.06
C ILE A 15 -0.55 2.39 -8.80
N ILE A 16 -1.69 2.95 -9.23
CA ILE A 16 -1.73 4.24 -9.93
C ILE A 16 -1.16 5.35 -9.03
N ASN A 17 -1.57 5.37 -7.76
CA ASN A 17 -1.06 6.35 -6.79
C ASN A 17 0.44 6.18 -6.55
N ALA A 18 0.91 4.95 -6.34
CA ALA A 18 2.32 4.65 -6.14
C ALA A 18 3.17 4.98 -7.37
N ALA A 19 2.65 4.75 -8.58
CA ALA A 19 3.32 5.12 -9.83
C ALA A 19 3.47 6.64 -9.95
N TYR A 20 2.40 7.40 -9.66
CA TYR A 20 2.44 8.86 -9.65
C TYR A 20 3.47 9.40 -8.64
N LEU A 21 3.43 8.92 -7.39
CA LEU A 21 4.37 9.34 -6.36
C LEU A 21 5.81 8.93 -6.67
N SER A 22 6.02 7.74 -7.26
CA SER A 22 7.34 7.27 -7.67
C SER A 22 7.93 8.13 -8.79
N TYR A 23 7.10 8.50 -9.77
CA TYR A 23 7.47 9.42 -10.84
C TYR A 23 7.85 10.80 -10.29
N LYS A 24 7.04 11.37 -9.38
CA LYS A 24 7.35 12.65 -8.73
C LYS A 24 8.61 12.57 -7.88
N ALA A 25 8.78 11.50 -7.10
CA ALA A 25 9.99 11.27 -6.30
C ALA A 25 11.25 11.20 -7.18
N TYR A 26 11.16 10.56 -8.34
CA TYR A 26 12.25 10.53 -9.32
C TYR A 26 12.56 11.93 -9.86
N PHE A 27 11.52 12.68 -10.25
CA PHE A 27 11.68 14.01 -10.82
C PHE A 27 12.30 14.99 -9.83
N PHE A 28 11.83 15.02 -8.58
CA PHE A 28 12.39 15.84 -7.51
C PHE A 28 13.83 15.50 -7.17
N ARG A 29 14.27 14.26 -7.41
CA ARG A 29 15.61 13.84 -7.02
C ARG A 29 16.64 14.00 -8.12
N TYR A 30 16.26 13.76 -9.37
CA TYR A 30 17.20 13.60 -10.48
C TYR A 30 17.01 14.59 -11.62
N VAL A 31 15.85 15.23 -11.75
CA VAL A 31 15.54 16.09 -12.90
C VAL A 31 15.41 17.54 -12.48
N ASP A 32 14.52 17.83 -11.54
CA ASP A 32 14.24 19.20 -11.10
C ASP A 32 13.89 19.23 -9.59
N PRO A 33 14.88 19.48 -8.73
CA PRO A 33 14.68 19.54 -7.28
C PRO A 33 13.75 20.66 -6.81
N MET A 34 13.63 21.74 -7.57
CA MET A 34 12.96 22.98 -7.14
C MET A 34 11.66 23.25 -7.89
N GLY A 35 11.51 22.80 -9.15
CA GLY A 35 10.52 23.40 -10.07
C GLY A 35 9.20 22.67 -10.27
N LEU A 36 8.97 21.48 -9.70
CA LEU A 36 7.65 20.83 -9.76
C LEU A 36 6.87 20.94 -8.45
N SER A 37 5.58 21.25 -8.55
CA SER A 37 4.60 20.99 -7.49
C SER A 37 3.86 19.68 -7.77
N SER A 38 3.27 19.11 -6.75
CA SER A 38 2.37 17.96 -6.81
C SER A 38 0.93 18.49 -6.76
N PHE A 39 -0.02 17.75 -7.36
CA PHE A 39 -1.42 18.20 -7.34
C PHE A 39 -2.02 18.21 -5.93
N CYS A 40 -1.38 17.53 -4.98
CA CYS A 40 -1.77 17.41 -3.59
C CYS A 40 -1.03 18.39 -2.66
N ASP A 41 -0.44 19.46 -3.22
CA ASP A 41 0.12 20.56 -2.44
C ASP A 41 -0.96 21.60 -2.13
N PHE A 42 -1.69 21.40 -1.03
CA PHE A 42 -2.75 22.32 -0.60
C PHE A 42 -2.23 23.41 0.35
N SER A 43 -1.25 23.08 1.19
CA SER A 43 -0.60 24.01 2.13
C SER A 43 0.84 23.56 2.40
N SER A 44 1.62 24.40 3.09
CA SER A 44 2.98 24.04 3.54
C SER A 44 3.03 22.80 4.44
N THR A 45 1.95 22.52 5.18
CA THR A 45 1.83 21.32 6.02
C THR A 45 1.19 20.14 5.28
N ALA A 46 0.34 20.39 4.29
CA ALA A 46 -0.31 19.38 3.46
C ALA A 46 0.30 19.40 2.05
N SER A 47 1.58 19.03 1.97
CA SER A 47 2.33 19.02 0.71
C SER A 47 3.01 17.68 0.50
N CYS A 48 2.64 17.03 -0.60
CA CYS A 48 3.31 15.83 -1.07
C CYS A 48 4.73 16.14 -1.54
N SER A 49 4.94 17.32 -2.13
CA SER A 49 6.26 17.74 -2.61
C SER A 49 7.25 17.94 -1.47
N GLU A 50 6.84 18.59 -0.38
CA GLU A 50 7.69 18.75 0.81
C GLU A 50 8.05 17.40 1.43
N VAL A 51 7.10 16.48 1.53
CA VAL A 51 7.35 15.11 2.02
C VAL A 51 8.33 14.38 1.11
N LEU A 52 8.12 14.40 -0.21
CA LEU A 52 8.95 13.64 -1.16
C LEU A 52 10.38 14.19 -1.30
N ARG A 53 10.57 15.51 -1.15
CA ARG A 53 11.89 16.15 -1.19
C ARG A 53 12.72 15.87 0.05
N HIS A 54 12.08 15.66 1.19
CA HIS A 54 12.78 15.46 2.44
C HIS A 54 13.63 14.16 2.40
N PRO A 55 14.88 14.14 2.89
CA PRO A 55 15.73 12.95 2.88
C PRO A 55 15.12 11.76 3.64
N LEU A 56 14.20 12.03 4.58
CA LEU A 56 13.47 10.99 5.30
C LEU A 56 12.39 10.29 4.44
N SER A 57 12.13 10.74 3.21
CA SER A 57 11.30 10.01 2.25
C SER A 57 12.01 8.78 1.68
N GLN A 58 13.31 8.62 1.97
CA GLN A 58 14.10 7.49 1.55
C GLN A 58 14.20 6.43 2.66
N VAL A 59 14.16 5.17 2.23
CA VAL A 59 14.42 3.99 3.02
C VAL A 59 15.47 3.18 2.26
N PHE A 60 16.65 2.99 2.86
CA PHE A 60 17.82 2.37 2.21
C PHE A 60 18.20 3.01 0.86
N GLY A 61 18.09 4.34 0.75
CA GLY A 61 18.42 5.09 -0.48
C GLY A 61 17.36 5.05 -1.57
N VAL A 62 16.26 4.30 -1.37
CA VAL A 62 15.13 4.21 -2.29
C VAL A 62 13.95 5.01 -1.72
N SER A 63 13.31 5.84 -2.53
CA SER A 63 12.12 6.56 -2.10
C SER A 63 10.99 5.56 -1.80
N PHE A 64 10.33 5.69 -0.64
CA PHE A 64 9.29 4.73 -0.22
C PHE A 64 8.16 4.48 -1.25
N PRO A 65 7.76 5.42 -2.14
CA PRO A 65 6.73 5.13 -3.14
C PRO A 65 7.12 4.01 -4.11
N TRP A 66 8.42 3.79 -4.34
CA TRP A 66 8.91 2.70 -5.18
C TRP A 66 8.68 1.34 -4.55
N VAL A 67 8.79 1.24 -3.21
CA VAL A 67 8.46 0.03 -2.46
C VAL A 67 6.98 -0.28 -2.63
N ALA A 68 6.12 0.72 -2.49
CA ALA A 68 4.68 0.58 -2.73
C ALA A 68 4.39 0.14 -4.18
N LEU A 69 5.09 0.71 -5.17
CA LEU A 69 4.94 0.37 -6.58
C LEU A 69 5.33 -1.08 -6.87
N ALA A 70 6.22 -1.70 -6.09
CA ALA A 70 6.55 -3.11 -6.20
C ALA A 70 5.55 -4.02 -5.44
N VAL A 71 5.09 -3.60 -4.26
CA VAL A 71 4.25 -4.44 -3.38
C VAL A 71 2.80 -4.52 -3.86
N TYR A 72 2.19 -3.42 -4.31
CA TYR A 72 0.78 -3.43 -4.71
C TYR A 72 0.49 -4.33 -5.95
N PRO A 73 1.35 -4.43 -6.97
CA PRO A 73 1.21 -5.43 -8.03
C PRO A 73 1.26 -6.87 -7.51
N ILE A 74 2.08 -7.17 -6.51
CA ILE A 74 2.13 -8.49 -5.88
C ILE A 74 0.81 -8.78 -5.16
N LEU A 75 0.27 -7.82 -4.40
CA LEU A 75 -1.04 -7.94 -3.76
C LEU A 75 -2.17 -8.14 -4.78
N PHE A 76 -2.14 -7.41 -5.90
CA PHE A 76 -3.08 -7.57 -7.00
C PHE A 76 -3.00 -8.98 -7.60
N GLY A 77 -1.78 -9.46 -7.90
CA GLY A 77 -1.55 -10.81 -8.41
C GLY A 77 -2.06 -11.89 -7.46
N LEU A 78 -1.73 -11.79 -6.16
CA LEU A 78 -2.23 -12.71 -5.14
C LEU A 78 -3.75 -12.72 -5.03
N ALA A 79 -4.38 -11.54 -5.10
CA ALA A 79 -5.84 -11.44 -5.11
C ALA A 79 -6.46 -12.06 -6.36
N TRP A 80 -5.85 -11.90 -7.54
CA TRP A 80 -6.28 -12.51 -8.79
C TRP A 80 -6.14 -14.05 -8.77
N PHE A 81 -5.01 -14.57 -8.30
CA PHE A 81 -4.82 -16.02 -8.14
C PHE A 81 -5.75 -16.60 -7.07
N GLY A 82 -5.95 -15.90 -5.96
CA GLY A 82 -6.90 -16.27 -4.90
C GLY A 82 -8.35 -16.27 -5.37
N TYR A 83 -8.71 -15.35 -6.28
CA TYR A 83 -10.02 -15.36 -6.92
C TYR A 83 -10.27 -16.63 -7.74
N LYS A 84 -9.25 -17.15 -8.45
CA LYS A 84 -9.38 -18.37 -9.26
C LYS A 84 -9.32 -19.66 -8.45
N ARG A 85 -8.50 -19.73 -7.40
CA ARG A 85 -8.19 -20.99 -6.68
C ARG A 85 -8.81 -21.11 -5.28
N GLN A 86 -9.35 -20.03 -4.69
CA GLN A 86 -10.01 -20.04 -3.37
C GLN A 86 -9.20 -20.80 -2.29
N SER A 87 -7.90 -20.53 -2.18
CA SER A 87 -7.00 -21.35 -1.37
C SER A 87 -6.43 -20.58 -0.17
N PHE A 88 -6.41 -21.27 0.97
CA PHE A 88 -5.98 -20.79 2.29
C PHE A 88 -4.60 -20.13 2.27
N THR A 89 -3.68 -20.67 1.47
CA THR A 89 -2.31 -20.16 1.36
C THR A 89 -2.28 -18.74 0.80
N GLN A 90 -3.14 -18.42 -0.17
CA GLN A 90 -3.23 -17.11 -0.81
C GLN A 90 -3.82 -16.09 0.15
N ALA A 91 -4.91 -16.41 0.86
CA ALA A 91 -5.47 -15.51 1.86
C ALA A 91 -4.49 -15.23 3.00
N LYS A 92 -3.72 -16.24 3.43
CA LYS A 92 -2.68 -16.08 4.45
C LYS A 92 -1.55 -15.17 3.96
N ALA A 93 -1.07 -15.38 2.73
CA ALA A 93 -0.03 -14.55 2.13
C ALA A 93 -0.48 -13.09 1.98
N LEU A 94 -1.73 -12.88 1.54
CA LEU A 94 -2.33 -11.56 1.38
C LEU A 94 -2.45 -10.82 2.72
N ALA A 95 -2.91 -11.50 3.77
CA ALA A 95 -3.01 -10.93 5.11
C ALA A 95 -1.64 -10.59 5.70
N ALA A 96 -0.65 -11.46 5.52
CA ALA A 96 0.72 -11.23 5.98
C ALA A 96 1.38 -10.04 5.28
N LEU A 97 1.28 -9.95 3.95
CA LEU A 97 1.83 -8.81 3.20
C LEU A 97 1.09 -7.52 3.52
N ALA A 98 -0.23 -7.55 3.67
CA ALA A 98 -0.99 -6.37 4.06
C ALA A 98 -0.60 -5.89 5.47
N PHE A 99 -0.36 -6.81 6.40
CA PHE A 99 0.15 -6.48 7.74
C PHE A 99 1.52 -5.81 7.70
N LEU A 100 2.46 -6.35 6.92
CA LEU A 100 3.78 -5.74 6.73
C LEU A 100 3.66 -4.36 6.07
N GLY A 101 2.79 -4.22 5.07
CA GLY A 101 2.50 -2.94 4.41
C GLY A 101 1.90 -1.90 5.36
N MET A 102 1.01 -2.30 6.26
CA MET A 102 0.50 -1.41 7.32
C MET A 102 1.62 -0.94 8.25
N GLY A 103 2.50 -1.84 8.69
CA GLY A 103 3.64 -1.50 9.54
C GLY A 103 4.60 -0.53 8.85
N PHE A 104 4.88 -0.77 7.56
CA PHE A 104 5.72 0.10 6.75
C PHE A 104 5.09 1.50 6.57
N ASN A 105 3.81 1.58 6.19
CA ASN A 105 3.12 2.87 6.06
C ASN A 105 3.03 3.62 7.39
N GLY A 106 2.79 2.93 8.50
CA GLY A 106 2.80 3.53 9.84
C GLY A 106 4.18 4.12 10.19
N PHE A 107 5.27 3.43 9.84
CA PHE A 107 6.62 3.95 10.02
C PHE A 107 6.89 5.22 9.18
N ILE A 108 6.41 5.27 7.94
CA ILE A 108 6.55 6.47 7.09
C ILE A 108 5.74 7.64 7.66
N ILE A 109 4.47 7.42 8.03
CA ILE A 109 3.61 8.47 8.62
C ILE A 109 4.22 9.01 9.92
N TYR A 110 4.77 8.13 10.76
CA TYR A 110 5.48 8.54 11.98
C TYR A 110 6.63 9.51 11.67
N ARG A 111 7.40 9.26 10.59
CA ARG A 111 8.48 10.15 10.15
C ARG A 111 7.96 11.47 9.58
N GLU A 112 6.88 11.43 8.80
CA GLU A 112 6.22 12.61 8.24
C GLU A 112 5.80 13.59 9.34
N ILE A 113 5.08 13.10 10.35
CA ILE A 113 4.51 13.95 11.41
C ILE A 113 5.60 14.53 12.32
N LEU A 114 6.53 13.70 12.78
CA LEU A 114 7.48 14.12 13.81
C LEU A 114 8.71 14.87 13.27
N PHE A 115 9.18 14.53 12.07
CA PHE A 115 10.43 15.08 11.55
C PHE A 115 10.19 16.07 10.42
N ILE A 116 9.33 15.74 9.46
CA ILE A 116 9.07 16.58 8.28
C ILE A 116 8.12 17.72 8.62
N LYS A 117 7.19 17.51 9.58
CA LYS A 117 6.11 18.44 9.94
C LYS A 117 5.19 18.78 8.74
N ALA A 118 5.17 17.89 7.75
CA ALA A 118 4.26 17.91 6.62
C ALA A 118 3.73 16.49 6.39
N TYR A 119 2.50 16.38 5.88
CA TYR A 119 1.84 15.10 5.60
C TYR A 119 1.41 15.01 4.14
N CYS A 120 1.55 13.82 3.57
CA CYS A 120 1.18 13.56 2.19
C CYS A 120 -0.20 12.89 2.13
N LEU A 121 -1.20 13.59 1.58
CA LEU A 121 -2.58 13.08 1.47
C LEU A 121 -2.66 11.77 0.68
N LEU A 122 -1.81 11.63 -0.34
CA LEU A 122 -1.72 10.41 -1.14
C LEU A 122 -1.11 9.24 -0.36
N CYS A 123 -0.22 9.50 0.59
CA CYS A 123 0.34 8.45 1.46
C CYS A 123 -0.69 8.00 2.51
N LEU A 124 -1.47 8.95 3.04
CA LEU A 124 -2.63 8.62 3.87
C LEU A 124 -3.65 7.78 3.10
N LEU A 125 -3.93 8.11 1.83
CA LEU A 125 -4.80 7.31 0.97
C LEU A 125 -4.29 5.87 0.80
N CYS A 126 -2.99 5.69 0.51
CA CYS A 126 -2.37 4.36 0.45
C CYS A 126 -2.48 3.61 1.78
N THR A 127 -2.40 4.32 2.91
CA THR A 127 -2.56 3.76 4.24
C THR A 127 -3.98 3.25 4.48
N VAL A 128 -4.99 4.05 4.13
CA VAL A 128 -6.40 3.63 4.19
C VAL A 128 -6.65 2.40 3.30
N ILE A 129 -6.05 2.39 2.10
CA ILE A 129 -6.16 1.27 1.16
C ILE A 129 -5.54 -0.01 1.76
N ILE A 130 -4.30 0.04 2.27
CA ILE A 130 -3.65 -1.17 2.79
C ILE A 130 -4.34 -1.70 4.05
N VAL A 131 -4.86 -0.81 4.91
CA VAL A 131 -5.67 -1.19 6.07
C VAL A 131 -6.96 -1.89 5.62
N SER A 132 -7.63 -1.35 4.59
CA SER A 132 -8.83 -1.97 4.02
C SER A 132 -8.54 -3.35 3.42
N ILE A 133 -7.42 -3.49 2.70
CA ILE A 133 -6.95 -4.79 2.18
C ILE A 133 -6.65 -5.77 3.32
N PHE A 134 -6.04 -5.31 4.41
CA PHE A 134 -5.78 -6.15 5.59
C PHE A 134 -7.09 -6.66 6.21
N ILE A 135 -8.07 -5.79 6.44
CA ILE A 135 -9.37 -6.21 7.00
C ILE A 135 -10.04 -7.24 6.09
N LEU A 136 -10.09 -6.97 4.78
CA LEU A 136 -10.70 -7.89 3.81
C LEU A 136 -9.96 -9.23 3.72
N SER A 137 -8.63 -9.22 3.82
CA SER A 137 -7.81 -10.44 3.79
C SER A 137 -7.92 -11.26 5.06
N VAL A 138 -8.02 -10.65 6.24
CA VAL A 138 -8.33 -11.36 7.50
C VAL A 138 -9.71 -12.01 7.42
N GLN A 139 -10.71 -11.30 6.91
CA GLN A 139 -12.05 -11.85 6.70
C GLN A 139 -12.10 -12.98 5.66
N LEU A 140 -11.18 -13.00 4.69
CA LEU A 140 -11.01 -14.11 3.74
C LEU A 140 -10.35 -15.30 4.44
N LEU A 141 -9.28 -15.05 5.19
CA LEU A 141 -8.54 -16.07 5.92
C LEU A 141 -9.41 -16.82 6.93
N GLN A 142 -10.26 -16.09 7.67
CA GLN A 142 -11.23 -16.70 8.60
C GLN A 142 -12.25 -17.58 7.88
N ALA A 143 -12.78 -17.13 6.73
CA ALA A 143 -13.74 -17.90 5.95
C ALA A 143 -13.12 -19.21 5.42
N GLU A 144 -11.91 -19.14 4.86
CA GLU A 144 -11.20 -20.31 4.35
C GLU A 144 -10.78 -21.27 5.47
N LYS A 145 -10.41 -20.75 6.66
CA LYS A 145 -10.13 -21.58 7.85
C LYS A 145 -11.35 -22.37 8.31
N LEU A 146 -12.54 -21.75 8.30
CA LEU A 146 -13.78 -22.44 8.66
C LEU A 146 -14.10 -23.57 7.68
N LEU A 147 -13.95 -23.33 6.37
CA LEU A 147 -14.16 -24.35 5.34
C LEU A 147 -13.18 -25.53 5.48
N MET A 148 -11.91 -25.26 5.75
CA MET A 148 -10.93 -26.32 5.99
C MET A 148 -11.26 -27.16 7.24
N ASN A 149 -11.69 -26.52 8.32
CA ASN A 149 -12.09 -27.24 9.54
C ASN A 149 -13.31 -28.13 9.31
N GLN A 150 -14.30 -27.67 8.54
CA GLN A 150 -15.49 -28.46 8.17
C GLN A 150 -15.11 -29.68 7.31
N ASN A 151 -14.22 -29.51 6.33
CA ASN A 151 -13.80 -30.62 5.48
C ASN A 151 -13.02 -31.70 6.24
N LYS A 152 -12.31 -31.31 7.32
CA LYS A 152 -11.58 -32.24 8.19
C LYS A 152 -12.47 -32.99 9.18
N SER A 153 -13.67 -32.51 9.48
CA SER A 153 -14.63 -33.20 10.36
C SER A 153 -15.51 -34.24 9.64
N VAL A 154 -15.49 -34.27 8.31
CA VAL A 154 -16.35 -35.14 7.47
C VAL A 154 -15.55 -36.27 6.79
N GLY A 155 -14.22 -36.21 6.79
CA GLY A 155 -13.34 -37.26 6.27
C GLY A 155 -12.56 -37.96 7.37
#